data_AF-A0A2U2C475-F1
#
_entry.id   AF-A0A2U2C475-F1
#
_cell.length_a   1.000
_cell.length_b   1.000
_cell.length_c   1.000
_cell.angle_alpha   90.00
_cell.angle_beta   90.00
_cell.angle_gamma   90.00
#
_symmetry.space_group_name_H-M   'P 1'
#
loop_
_entity.id
_entity.type
_entity.pdbx_description
1 polymer ?
#
loop_
_entity_poly.entity_id
_entity_poly.type
_entity_poly.pdbx_seq_one_letter_code
_entity_poly.pdbx_strand_id
1 'polypeptide(L)'
;MTIQPTIPDQRPRLPDQKRIDWAPVLNPRGPWSALVVAGSSPARVSRNCAGIVYISAPYHAEAQIRGAWRVERSVLMSIRAANEVGRLAACGCTALAPTVQIAEAAHAKVLNDDTPDPLDRVFWDAWSQPILNVAALIAIPDIPGWDRCPMVWRDLRFALAHNLPVHIYGGLQP
;
A
#
# COMPACT_ATOMS: atom_id res chain seq x y z
N MET A 1 8.49 9.75 48.33
CA MET A 1 8.46 8.83 47.16
C MET A 1 7.48 9.43 46.16
N THR A 2 7.98 10.18 45.18
CA THR A 2 7.16 11.00 44.29
C THR A 2 6.75 10.15 43.09
N ILE A 3 5.47 9.77 43.02
CA ILE A 3 4.91 9.04 41.89
C ILE A 3 4.85 10.04 40.73
N GLN A 4 5.69 9.87 39.71
CA GLN A 4 5.54 10.65 38.49
C GLN A 4 4.22 10.27 37.80
N PRO A 5 3.38 11.24 37.42
CA PRO A 5 2.17 10.95 36.69
C PRO A 5 2.53 10.33 35.34
N THR A 6 2.00 9.15 35.07
CA THR A 6 2.04 8.51 33.76
C THR A 6 1.36 9.43 32.75
N ILE A 7 2.13 10.04 31.85
CA ILE A 7 1.58 10.77 30.70
C ILE A 7 0.83 9.73 29.86
N PRO A 8 -0.49 9.89 29.66
CA PRO A 8 -1.24 8.94 28.82
C PRO A 8 -0.63 8.92 27.43
N ASP A 9 -0.48 7.73 26.86
CA ASP A 9 0.01 7.54 25.48
C ASP A 9 -0.90 8.33 24.52
N GLN A 10 -0.42 9.49 24.07
CA GLN A 10 -1.15 10.40 23.19
C GLN A 10 -1.14 9.92 21.73
N ARG A 11 -0.62 8.73 21.45
CA ARG A 11 -0.62 8.20 20.08
C ARG A 11 -2.06 8.05 19.58
N PRO A 12 -2.35 8.52 18.36
CA PRO A 12 -3.68 8.36 17.81
C PRO A 12 -4.05 6.88 17.73
N ARG A 13 -5.32 6.57 18.01
CA ARG A 13 -5.82 5.20 17.85
C ARG A 13 -5.75 4.81 16.38
N LEU A 14 -5.15 3.65 16.11
CA LEU A 14 -5.10 3.10 14.76
C LEU A 14 -6.52 2.94 14.19
N PRO A 15 -6.71 3.20 12.89
CA PRO A 15 -7.96 2.90 12.21
C PRO A 15 -8.38 1.43 12.39
N ASP A 16 -9.68 1.16 12.37
CA ASP A 16 -10.20 -0.21 12.48
C ASP A 16 -9.69 -1.07 11.31
N GLN A 17 -9.28 -2.30 11.60
CA GLN A 17 -8.85 -3.25 10.58
C GLN A 17 -9.99 -3.73 9.69
N LYS A 18 -11.19 -3.91 10.26
CA LYS A 18 -12.34 -4.51 9.57
C LYS A 18 -13.15 -3.50 8.77
N ARG A 19 -12.99 -2.20 9.07
CA ARG A 19 -13.69 -1.10 8.40
C ARG A 19 -12.69 -0.15 7.77
N ILE A 20 -12.77 -0.03 6.45
CA ILE A 20 -12.00 0.96 5.69
C ILE A 20 -12.67 2.32 5.87
N ASP A 21 -11.93 3.29 6.39
CA ASP A 21 -12.43 4.65 6.65
C ASP A 21 -11.31 5.68 6.45
N TRP A 22 -11.27 6.27 5.26
CA TRP A 22 -10.22 7.21 4.87
C TRP A 22 -10.43 8.62 5.43
N ALA A 23 -11.62 8.98 5.88
CA ALA A 23 -11.92 10.34 6.33
C ALA A 23 -10.97 10.85 7.45
N PRO A 24 -10.72 10.10 8.55
CA PRO A 24 -9.77 10.54 9.57
C PRO A 24 -8.30 10.52 9.10
N VAL A 25 -7.97 9.68 8.10
CA VAL A 25 -6.61 9.51 7.58
C VAL A 25 -6.24 10.63 6.60
N LEU A 26 -7.18 11.03 5.75
CA LEU A 26 -6.99 12.07 4.73
C LEU A 26 -7.23 13.48 5.27
N ASN A 27 -7.71 13.63 6.51
CA ASN A 27 -7.88 14.95 7.12
C ASN A 27 -6.51 15.62 7.32
N PRO A 28 -6.21 16.76 6.65
CA PRO A 28 -4.92 17.43 6.75
C PRO A 28 -4.65 18.05 8.13
N ARG A 29 -5.68 18.16 8.97
CA ARG A 29 -5.58 18.57 10.38
C ARG A 29 -5.89 17.41 11.33
N GLY A 30 -5.96 16.19 10.80
CA GLY A 30 -6.24 14.99 11.53
C GLY A 30 -5.03 14.45 12.29
N PRO A 31 -5.23 13.39 13.08
CA PRO A 31 -4.18 12.77 13.88
C PRO A 31 -2.99 12.24 13.08
N TRP A 32 -3.19 11.93 11.80
CA TRP A 32 -2.19 11.28 10.94
C TRP A 32 -1.53 12.25 9.95
N SER A 33 -1.81 13.55 10.04
CA SER A 33 -1.35 14.56 9.08
C SER A 33 0.18 14.71 9.00
N ALA A 34 0.90 14.32 10.05
CA ALA A 34 2.36 14.29 10.07
C ALA A 34 2.95 13.12 9.25
N LEU A 35 2.19 12.03 9.06
CA LEU A 35 2.63 10.83 8.35
C LEU A 35 2.02 10.70 6.96
N VAL A 36 0.80 11.21 6.75
CA VAL A 36 0.02 10.99 5.54
C VAL A 36 -0.04 12.26 4.70
N VAL A 37 0.43 12.15 3.47
CA VAL A 37 0.37 13.22 2.48
C VAL A 37 -0.56 12.82 1.35
N ALA A 38 -1.78 13.37 1.34
CA ALA A 38 -2.75 13.22 0.24
C ALA A 38 -2.39 14.11 -0.95
N GLY A 39 -2.86 13.75 -2.15
CA GLY A 39 -2.54 14.46 -3.40
C GLY A 39 -1.05 14.55 -3.69
N SER A 40 -0.29 13.53 -3.28
CA SER A 40 1.15 13.45 -3.49
C SER A 40 1.50 13.07 -4.94
N SER A 41 2.79 13.06 -5.26
CA SER A 41 3.33 12.66 -6.56
C SER A 41 4.66 11.92 -6.40
N PRO A 42 5.11 11.19 -7.44
CA PRO A 42 6.43 10.56 -7.46
C PRO A 42 7.58 11.54 -7.15
N ALA A 43 7.52 12.76 -7.68
CA ALA A 43 8.52 13.80 -7.41
C ALA A 43 8.52 14.28 -5.95
N ARG A 44 7.37 14.23 -5.27
CA ARG A 44 7.32 14.51 -3.83
C ARG A 44 7.86 13.32 -3.04
N VAL A 45 7.54 12.09 -3.43
CA VAL A 45 8.10 10.88 -2.82
C VAL A 45 9.63 10.89 -2.89
N SER A 46 10.22 11.20 -4.04
CA SER A 46 11.69 11.19 -4.20
C SER A 46 12.42 12.18 -3.31
N ARG A 47 11.82 13.33 -3.00
CA ARG A 47 12.38 14.30 -2.05
C ARG A 47 12.33 13.85 -0.59
N ASN A 48 11.51 12.85 -0.27
CA ASN A 48 11.23 12.43 1.11
C ASN A 48 11.65 10.99 1.40
N CYS A 49 12.10 10.22 0.40
CA CYS A 49 12.48 8.82 0.56
C CYS A 49 14.00 8.64 0.53
N ALA A 50 14.57 8.14 1.64
CA ALA A 50 15.97 7.73 1.76
C ALA A 50 16.08 6.19 1.83
N GLY A 51 15.46 5.48 0.88
CA GLY A 51 15.43 4.01 0.86
C GLY A 51 14.44 3.43 -0.16
N ILE A 52 13.92 2.25 0.13
CA ILE A 52 12.95 1.54 -0.73
C ILE A 52 11.55 2.14 -0.56
N VAL A 53 10.89 2.45 -1.67
CA VAL A 53 9.47 2.79 -1.71
C VAL A 53 8.65 1.51 -1.88
N TYR A 54 7.76 1.24 -0.94
CA TYR A 54 6.76 0.18 -1.09
C TYR A 54 5.53 0.75 -1.81
N ILE A 55 5.17 0.19 -2.97
CA ILE A 55 3.94 0.57 -3.69
C ILE A 55 2.82 -0.36 -3.22
N SER A 56 1.85 0.23 -2.51
CA SER A 56 0.64 -0.48 -2.08
C SER A 56 -0.49 -0.22 -3.07
N ALA A 57 -0.78 -1.21 -3.91
CA ALA A 57 -1.77 -1.11 -4.98
C ALA A 57 -2.80 -2.25 -4.92
N PRO A 58 -4.04 -2.02 -5.37
CA PRO A 58 -5.07 -3.04 -5.35
C PRO A 58 -4.73 -4.20 -6.30
N TYR A 59 -5.11 -5.42 -5.90
CA TYR A 59 -5.00 -6.61 -6.75
C TYR A 59 -6.21 -7.53 -6.61
N HIS A 60 -6.38 -8.19 -5.46
CA HIS A 60 -7.36 -9.25 -5.22
C HIS A 60 -8.79 -8.96 -5.72
N ALA A 61 -9.36 -7.82 -5.35
CA ALA A 61 -10.73 -7.47 -5.76
C ALA A 61 -10.83 -7.09 -7.24
N GLU A 62 -9.75 -6.55 -7.81
CA GLU A 62 -9.72 -5.98 -9.16
C GLU A 62 -9.29 -7.00 -10.22
N ALA A 63 -8.50 -8.01 -9.84
CA ALA A 63 -7.98 -9.10 -10.68
C ALA A 63 -8.97 -10.26 -10.88
N GLN A 64 -10.21 -10.13 -10.39
CA GLN A 64 -11.22 -11.19 -10.42
C GLN A 64 -12.56 -10.73 -11.02
N ILE A 65 -13.39 -11.69 -11.39
CA ILE A 65 -14.81 -11.52 -11.68
C ILE A 65 -15.56 -12.61 -10.92
N ARG A 66 -16.47 -12.22 -10.01
CA ARG A 66 -17.32 -13.14 -9.23
C ARG A 66 -16.53 -14.25 -8.52
N GLY A 67 -15.44 -13.91 -7.83
CA GLY A 67 -14.63 -14.88 -7.09
C GLY A 67 -13.53 -15.55 -7.91
N ALA A 68 -13.59 -15.49 -9.25
CA ALA A 68 -12.66 -16.18 -10.11
C ALA A 68 -11.60 -15.22 -10.67
N TRP A 69 -10.33 -15.59 -10.55
CA TRP A 69 -9.23 -14.85 -11.14
C TRP A 69 -9.37 -14.76 -12.67
N ARG A 70 -8.94 -13.62 -13.24
CA ARG A 70 -8.99 -13.33 -14.68
C ARG A 70 -7.67 -12.75 -15.14
N VAL A 71 -7.06 -13.39 -16.12
CA VAL A 71 -5.73 -13.02 -16.63
C VAL A 71 -5.71 -11.59 -17.16
N GLU A 72 -6.74 -11.14 -17.89
CA GLU A 72 -6.78 -9.80 -18.46
C GLU A 72 -6.83 -8.72 -17.37
N ARG A 73 -7.55 -9.00 -16.27
CA ARG A 73 -7.61 -8.09 -15.12
C ARG A 73 -6.32 -8.10 -14.32
N SER A 74 -5.70 -9.27 -14.17
CA SER A 74 -4.37 -9.42 -13.56
C SER A 74 -3.31 -8.62 -14.31
N VAL A 75 -3.26 -8.76 -15.63
CA VAL A 75 -2.38 -7.99 -16.52
C VAL A 75 -2.62 -6.49 -16.35
N LEU A 76 -3.87 -6.05 -16.32
CA LEU A 76 -4.19 -4.64 -16.11
C LEU A 76 -3.70 -4.11 -14.76
N MET A 77 -3.84 -4.89 -13.68
CA MET A 77 -3.32 -4.50 -12.36
C MET A 77 -1.79 -4.45 -12.35
N SER A 78 -1.13 -5.44 -12.99
CA SER A 78 0.33 -5.46 -13.15
C SER A 78 0.82 -4.20 -13.87
N ILE A 79 0.24 -3.87 -15.04
CA ILE A 79 0.62 -2.70 -15.84
C ILE A 79 0.45 -1.40 -15.05
N ARG A 80 -0.66 -1.24 -14.32
CA ARG A 80 -0.90 -0.03 -13.53
C ARG A 80 0.10 0.12 -12.39
N ALA A 81 0.40 -0.96 -11.66
CA ALA A 81 1.39 -0.93 -10.60
C ALA A 81 2.82 -0.73 -11.15
N ALA A 82 3.17 -1.40 -12.25
CA ALA A 82 4.45 -1.27 -12.93
C ALA A 82 4.67 0.14 -13.52
N ASN A 83 3.61 0.80 -13.99
CA ASN A 83 3.68 2.20 -14.40
C ASN A 83 4.16 3.09 -13.24
N GLU A 84 3.69 2.85 -12.02
CA GLU A 84 4.12 3.61 -10.84
C GLU A 84 5.55 3.27 -10.40
N VAL A 85 5.97 2.01 -10.56
CA VAL A 85 7.40 1.64 -10.45
C VAL A 85 8.23 2.48 -11.43
N GLY A 86 7.82 2.55 -12.70
CA GLY A 86 8.51 3.34 -13.72
C GLY A 86 8.55 4.83 -13.43
N ARG A 87 7.44 5.42 -12.96
CA ARG A 87 7.36 6.84 -12.59
C ARG A 87 8.27 7.19 -11.41
N LEU A 88 8.35 6.31 -10.41
CA LEU A 88 9.25 6.47 -9.27
C LEU A 88 10.72 6.26 -9.66
N ALA A 89 11.01 5.27 -10.51
CA ALA A 89 12.34 5.04 -11.06
C ALA A 89 12.84 6.26 -11.84
N ALA A 90 11.99 6.88 -12.66
CA ALA A 90 12.30 8.13 -13.37
C ALA A 90 12.61 9.31 -12.41
N CYS A 91 12.18 9.23 -11.15
CA CYS A 91 12.50 10.22 -10.11
C CYS A 91 13.71 9.81 -9.24
N GLY A 92 14.41 8.73 -9.58
CA GLY A 92 15.57 8.21 -8.84
C GLY A 92 15.23 7.34 -7.63
N CYS A 93 13.98 6.90 -7.48
CA CYS A 93 13.58 6.01 -6.39
C CYS A 93 13.72 4.54 -6.76
N THR A 94 14.19 3.72 -5.82
CA THR A 94 14.01 2.27 -5.87
C THR A 94 12.64 1.93 -5.31
N ALA A 95 11.74 1.39 -6.15
CA ALA A 95 10.38 1.05 -5.76
C ALA A 95 10.07 -0.42 -6.00
N LEU A 96 9.33 -1.04 -5.07
CA LEU A 96 8.86 -2.41 -5.15
C LEU A 96 7.34 -2.45 -5.05
N ALA A 97 6.70 -3.18 -5.96
CA ALA A 97 5.25 -3.33 -6.03
C ALA A 97 4.88 -4.81 -5.93
N PRO A 98 4.46 -5.30 -4.75
CA PRO A 98 3.99 -6.68 -4.61
C PRO A 98 2.91 -7.07 -5.61
N THR A 99 2.02 -6.14 -5.97
CA THR A 99 1.01 -6.32 -7.02
C THR A 99 1.59 -6.84 -8.35
N VAL A 100 2.77 -6.34 -8.76
CA VAL A 100 3.46 -6.81 -9.97
C VAL A 100 3.93 -8.25 -9.78
N GLN A 101 4.60 -8.55 -8.67
CA GLN A 101 5.10 -9.90 -8.40
C GLN A 101 3.97 -10.93 -8.28
N ILE A 102 2.85 -10.58 -7.65
CA ILE A 102 1.67 -11.45 -7.55
C ILE A 102 1.15 -11.75 -8.96
N ALA A 103 1.01 -10.72 -9.81
CA ALA A 103 0.51 -10.87 -11.16
C ALA A 103 1.42 -11.76 -12.01
N GLU A 104 2.72 -11.47 -12.02
CA GLU A 104 3.67 -12.24 -12.83
C GLU A 104 3.83 -13.68 -12.34
N ALA A 105 3.78 -13.92 -11.03
CA ALA A 105 3.70 -15.28 -10.50
C ALA A 105 2.44 -16.00 -11.04
N ALA A 106 1.27 -15.35 -10.96
CA ALA A 106 0.02 -15.89 -11.47
C ALA A 106 0.08 -16.21 -12.97
N HIS A 107 0.68 -15.33 -13.77
CA HIS A 107 0.85 -15.53 -15.21
C HIS A 107 1.80 -16.69 -15.52
N ALA A 108 2.84 -16.88 -14.70
CA ALA A 108 3.80 -17.97 -14.82
C ALA A 108 3.21 -19.35 -14.47
N LYS A 109 1.97 -19.42 -13.96
CA LYS A 109 1.30 -20.69 -13.62
C LYS A 109 1.23 -21.66 -14.80
N VAL A 110 1.18 -21.17 -16.04
CA VAL A 110 1.23 -22.01 -17.25
C VAL A 110 2.55 -22.79 -17.41
N LEU A 111 3.59 -22.42 -16.66
CA LEU A 111 4.91 -23.04 -16.64
C LEU A 111 5.22 -23.71 -15.30
N ASN A 112 4.48 -23.40 -14.23
CA ASN A 112 4.71 -23.89 -12.87
C ASN A 112 3.38 -24.01 -12.10
N ASP A 113 2.89 -25.25 -11.97
CA ASP A 113 1.64 -25.54 -11.27
C ASP A 113 1.71 -25.30 -9.75
N ASP A 114 2.91 -25.24 -9.16
CA ASP A 114 3.12 -24.97 -7.73
C ASP A 114 3.02 -23.47 -7.38
N THR A 115 2.67 -22.63 -8.34
CA THR A 115 2.45 -21.20 -8.11
C THR A 115 1.28 -21.00 -7.12
N PRO A 116 1.46 -20.20 -6.04
CA PRO A 116 0.39 -19.86 -5.11
C PRO A 116 -0.84 -19.29 -5.81
N ASP A 117 -2.03 -19.52 -5.22
CA ASP A 117 -3.26 -18.92 -5.74
C ASP A 117 -3.12 -17.37 -5.72
N PRO A 118 -3.29 -16.68 -6.86
CA PRO A 118 -3.24 -15.22 -6.91
C PRO A 118 -4.29 -14.53 -6.02
N LEU A 119 -5.34 -15.23 -5.62
CA LEU A 119 -6.38 -14.72 -4.73
C LEU A 119 -6.19 -15.13 -3.25
N ASP A 120 -5.13 -15.89 -2.93
CA ASP A 120 -4.77 -16.19 -1.53
C ASP A 120 -4.12 -14.98 -0.86
N ARG A 121 -5.00 -14.13 -0.32
CA ARG A 121 -4.59 -12.94 0.39
C ARG A 121 -3.68 -13.23 1.57
N VAL A 122 -3.92 -14.31 2.33
CA VAL A 122 -3.14 -14.59 3.54
C VAL A 122 -1.69 -14.89 3.15
N PHE A 123 -1.50 -15.69 2.11
CA PHE A 123 -0.19 -15.99 1.56
C PHE A 123 0.52 -14.72 1.07
N TRP A 124 -0.11 -13.92 0.20
CA TRP A 124 0.53 -12.74 -0.38
C TRP A 124 0.74 -11.61 0.64
N ASP A 125 -0.12 -11.52 1.65
CA ASP A 125 0.08 -10.61 2.77
C ASP A 125 1.35 -11.00 3.54
N ALA A 126 1.53 -12.29 3.84
CA ALA A 126 2.73 -12.79 4.53
C ALA A 126 4.00 -12.66 3.66
N TRP A 127 3.91 -12.99 2.38
CA TRP A 127 5.01 -12.89 1.43
C TRP A 127 5.52 -11.45 1.26
N SER A 128 4.61 -10.47 1.25
CA SER A 128 4.97 -9.06 1.07
C SER A 128 5.46 -8.37 2.35
N GLN A 129 5.24 -8.98 3.53
CA GLN A 129 5.58 -8.38 4.82
C GLN A 129 7.08 -8.07 4.99
N PRO A 130 8.04 -8.92 4.58
CA PRO A 130 9.46 -8.59 4.68
C PRO A 130 9.85 -7.35 3.86
N ILE A 131 9.22 -7.15 2.68
CA ILE A 131 9.44 -5.96 1.85
C ILE A 131 8.89 -4.73 2.56
N LEU A 132 7.70 -4.85 3.14
CA LEU A 132 7.06 -3.78 3.91
C LEU A 132 7.87 -3.39 5.16
N ASN A 133 8.50 -4.36 5.84
CA ASN A 133 9.32 -4.12 7.03
C ASN A 133 10.59 -3.30 6.75
N VAL A 134 11.12 -3.35 5.53
CA VAL A 134 12.35 -2.61 5.14
C VAL A 134 12.05 -1.36 4.30
N ALA A 135 10.78 -1.08 4.03
CA ALA A 135 10.37 0.10 3.31
C ALA A 135 10.72 1.36 4.10
N ALA A 136 11.22 2.38 3.42
CA ALA A 136 11.45 3.70 4.00
C ALA A 136 10.19 4.57 3.95
N LEU A 137 9.24 4.24 3.06
CA LEU A 137 7.99 4.94 2.83
C LEU A 137 7.01 4.06 2.02
N ILE A 138 5.70 4.30 2.19
CA ILE A 138 4.65 3.71 1.36
C ILE A 138 4.11 4.75 0.37
N ALA A 139 4.01 4.36 -0.90
CA ALA A 139 3.25 5.08 -1.92
C ALA A 139 1.95 4.32 -2.23
N ILE A 140 0.82 5.02 -2.14
CA ILE A 140 -0.51 4.52 -2.52
C ILE A 140 -0.96 5.27 -3.77
N PRO A 141 -0.79 4.68 -4.97
CA PRO A 141 -1.20 5.33 -6.19
C PRO A 141 -2.72 5.35 -6.37
N ASP A 142 -3.21 6.31 -7.15
CA ASP A 142 -4.63 6.45 -7.49
C ASP A 142 -5.06 5.44 -8.56
N ILE A 143 -4.85 4.15 -8.26
CA ILE A 143 -5.27 3.03 -9.09
C ILE A 143 -6.71 2.69 -8.70
N PRO A 144 -7.65 2.52 -9.66
CA PRO A 144 -9.04 2.19 -9.34
C PRO A 144 -9.16 1.05 -8.32
N GLY A 145 -9.85 1.34 -7.21
CA GLY A 145 -10.05 0.41 -6.11
C GLY A 145 -9.06 0.48 -4.96
N TRP A 146 -8.07 1.37 -5.01
CA TRP A 146 -7.14 1.58 -3.89
C TRP A 146 -7.88 1.89 -2.57
N ASP A 147 -8.93 2.71 -2.64
CA ASP A 147 -9.71 3.22 -1.51
C ASP A 147 -10.66 2.20 -0.87
N ARG A 148 -10.83 1.04 -1.48
CA ARG A 148 -11.67 -0.05 -0.97
C ARG A 148 -10.92 -1.36 -0.83
N CYS A 149 -9.61 -1.37 -1.10
CA CYS A 149 -8.81 -2.59 -1.08
C CYS A 149 -8.35 -2.94 0.34
N PRO A 150 -8.68 -4.13 0.86
CA PRO A 150 -8.24 -4.56 2.19
C PRO A 150 -6.72 -4.66 2.34
N MET A 151 -6.00 -5.00 1.26
CA MET A 151 -4.53 -5.05 1.26
C MET A 151 -3.94 -3.63 1.40
N VAL A 152 -4.44 -2.67 0.63
CA VAL A 152 -4.01 -1.27 0.75
C VAL A 152 -4.30 -0.71 2.13
N TRP A 153 -5.47 -1.04 2.69
CA TRP A 153 -5.83 -0.66 4.05
C TRP A 153 -4.93 -1.29 5.11
N ARG A 154 -4.56 -2.57 4.95
CA ARG A 154 -3.58 -3.25 5.82
C ARG A 154 -2.24 -2.52 5.80
N ASP A 155 -1.73 -2.17 4.63
CA ASP A 155 -0.41 -1.54 4.46
C ASP A 155 -0.39 -0.14 5.08
N LEU A 156 -1.46 0.64 4.87
CA LEU A 156 -1.64 1.92 5.54
C LEU A 156 -1.60 1.73 7.07
N ARG A 157 -2.38 0.79 7.61
CA ARG A 157 -2.42 0.56 9.07
C ARG A 157 -1.06 0.14 9.62
N PHE A 158 -0.31 -0.68 8.88
CA PHE A 158 1.07 -1.01 9.21
C PHE A 158 1.92 0.26 9.28
N ALA A 159 1.87 1.11 8.26
CA ALA A 159 2.64 2.35 8.26
C ALA A 159 2.30 3.26 9.45
N LEU A 160 1.02 3.44 9.75
CA LEU A 160 0.59 4.24 10.91
C LEU A 160 1.06 3.65 12.23
N ALA A 161 1.06 2.32 12.38
CA ALA A 161 1.54 1.64 13.58
C ALA A 161 3.06 1.75 13.78
N HIS A 162 3.81 1.90 12.68
CA HIS A 162 5.27 1.92 12.67
C HIS A 162 5.87 3.32 12.37
N ASN A 163 5.05 4.38 12.37
CA ASN A 163 5.45 5.75 12.02
C ASN A 163 6.16 5.85 10.65
N LEU A 164 5.71 5.05 9.70
CA LEU A 164 6.23 5.06 8.33
C LEU A 164 5.50 6.12 7.50
N PRO A 165 6.19 7.01 6.79
CA PRO A 165 5.55 7.99 5.92
C PRO A 165 4.70 7.34 4.81
N VAL A 166 3.56 7.96 4.51
CA VAL A 166 2.62 7.49 3.48
C VAL A 166 2.28 8.62 2.53
N HIS A 167 2.47 8.37 1.24
CA HIS A 167 2.13 9.30 0.18
C HIS A 167 1.00 8.70 -0.66
N ILE A 168 -0.15 9.36 -0.64
CA ILE A 168 -1.36 8.95 -1.37
C ILE A 168 -1.50 9.87 -2.58
N TYR A 169 -1.60 9.32 -3.78
CA TYR A 169 -1.70 10.12 -5.00
C TYR A 169 -3.14 10.59 -5.25
N GLY A 170 -4.12 9.82 -4.79
CA GLY A 170 -5.53 10.21 -4.77
C GLY A 170 -5.89 11.05 -3.52
N GLY A 171 -7.19 11.30 -3.34
CA GLY A 171 -7.73 11.82 -2.08
C GLY A 171 -7.81 13.34 -1.93
N LEU A 172 -7.56 14.12 -2.99
CA LEU A 172 -7.98 15.52 -3.06
C LEU A 172 -8.88 15.68 -4.29
N GLN A 173 -10.20 15.51 -4.11
CA GLN A 173 -11.15 16.27 -4.91
C GLN A 173 -11.54 17.51 -4.09
N PRO A 174 -11.60 18.71 -4.71
CA PRO A 174 -12.06 19.91 -4.03
C PRO A 174 -13.49 19.78 -3.51
#